data_AF-A0A261Y0U0-F1
#
_entry.id   AF-A0A261Y0U0-F1
#
_cell.length_a   1.000
_cell.length_b   1.000
_cell.length_c   1.000
_cell.angle_alpha   90.00
_cell.angle_beta   90.00
_cell.angle_gamma   90.00
#
_symmetry.space_group_name_H-M   'P 1'
#
loop_
_entity.id
_entity.type
_entity.pdbx_description
1 polymer ?
#
loop_
_entity_poly.entity_id
_entity_poly.type
_entity_poly.pdbx_seq_one_letter_code
_entity_poly.pdbx_strand_id
1 'polypeptide(L)'
;MTSLQDDIAQSPTSHSVVAFKETFYSGQDEDEEEYDHVQDLLYDAQVAFISHKYDRAIPLLREAVKYGSSRAAMNLAAIYMTGQDDTIDVDYAKAVHWYMEAIDIALRSTPIHYSAELGDLVEKFTDVMRFHLINPEQYPEEFQAAQAMMRVLSNRMESEGESVIAIDEQTGKEKVSKRENWRRAIWITVTYTRALVYADQNMHKKAINQYYKCLAIHRTTHHEADDLQKLAQLELAKIDPSFEPHLDEEKESIENMMQRTSLEHQHNRPERYVISFDENRRPIDSSASSDSPSSSLVSIPITVHTGSKLFLRDVSQPSDQSNDDVQASPPNQNLFSADSIPQTPLYSCIRCGRQEDMMPVCAKCKHARYCSVSCLKADVQSHSKHCRSVTPS
;
A
#
# COMPACT_ATOMS: atom_id res chain seq x y z
N MET A 1 -20.39 -19.45 12.47
CA MET A 1 -20.38 -19.60 13.95
C MET A 1 -19.28 -20.55 14.41
N THR A 2 -19.30 -21.86 14.14
CA THR A 2 -18.22 -22.80 14.57
C THR A 2 -16.83 -22.36 14.11
N SER A 3 -16.62 -22.14 12.82
CA SER A 3 -15.28 -21.84 12.26
C SER A 3 -14.65 -20.52 12.72
N LEU A 4 -15.40 -19.63 13.38
CA LEU A 4 -14.83 -18.44 14.04
C LEU A 4 -14.31 -18.80 15.44
N GLN A 5 -15.04 -19.65 16.18
CA GLN A 5 -14.60 -20.16 17.48
C GLN A 5 -13.38 -21.08 17.36
N ASP A 6 -13.31 -21.90 16.30
CA ASP A 6 -12.13 -22.75 16.02
C ASP A 6 -10.87 -21.93 15.75
N ASP A 7 -11.00 -20.75 15.14
CA ASP A 7 -9.89 -19.83 14.85
C ASP A 7 -9.53 -18.96 16.06
N ILE A 8 -10.53 -18.48 16.82
CA ILE A 8 -10.30 -17.77 18.09
C ILE A 8 -9.60 -18.68 19.11
N ALA A 9 -9.96 -19.97 19.17
CA ALA A 9 -9.29 -20.96 20.02
C ALA A 9 -7.85 -21.29 19.59
N GLN A 10 -7.44 -20.88 18.38
CA GLN A 10 -6.06 -21.02 17.86
C GLN A 10 -5.28 -19.71 17.88
N SER A 11 -5.96 -18.56 17.93
CA SER A 11 -5.33 -17.27 18.22
C SER A 11 -4.84 -17.23 19.68
N PRO A 12 -3.71 -16.57 19.98
CA PRO A 12 -3.20 -16.49 21.34
C PRO A 12 -4.14 -15.64 22.19
N THR A 13 -4.93 -16.27 23.06
CA THR A 13 -5.91 -15.55 23.90
C THR A 13 -5.26 -14.42 24.69
N SER A 14 -5.99 -13.34 24.92
CA SER A 14 -5.52 -12.16 25.66
C SER A 14 -5.09 -12.45 27.11
N HIS A 15 -5.41 -13.64 27.67
CA HIS A 15 -4.84 -14.11 28.94
C HIS A 15 -3.57 -14.96 28.80
N SER A 16 -3.34 -15.65 27.69
CA SER A 16 -2.08 -16.38 27.44
C SER A 16 -0.91 -15.46 27.09
N VAL A 17 -1.16 -14.31 26.46
CA VAL A 17 -0.10 -13.33 26.10
C VAL A 17 0.43 -12.60 27.33
N VAL A 18 -0.38 -12.44 28.39
CA VAL A 18 -0.02 -11.77 29.66
C VAL A 18 1.06 -12.53 30.47
N ALA A 19 1.53 -13.67 29.97
CA ALA A 19 2.68 -14.40 30.50
C ALA A 19 4.01 -14.15 29.76
N PHE A 20 4.04 -13.35 28.68
CA PHE A 20 5.30 -12.97 28.03
C PHE A 20 6.00 -11.89 28.86
N LYS A 21 7.03 -12.35 29.59
CA LYS A 21 7.72 -11.69 30.71
C LYS A 21 8.08 -10.22 30.49
N GLU A 22 8.01 -9.45 31.57
CA GLU A 22 8.88 -8.27 31.81
C GLU A 22 10.35 -8.71 32.05
N THR A 23 10.97 -9.46 31.12
CA THR A 23 12.42 -9.75 31.19
C THR A 23 13.22 -8.63 30.54
N PHE A 24 13.72 -7.76 31.41
CA PHE A 24 14.77 -6.78 31.17
C PHE A 24 15.90 -7.32 30.26
N TYR A 25 16.12 -6.67 29.13
CA TYR A 25 17.09 -6.96 28.05
C TYR A 25 18.36 -7.76 28.45
N SER A 26 18.45 -9.02 28.00
CA SER A 26 19.72 -9.78 27.89
C SER A 26 19.57 -11.05 27.02
N GLY A 27 19.48 -10.93 25.69
CA GLY A 27 19.19 -12.09 24.82
C GLY A 27 19.50 -11.93 23.32
N GLN A 28 20.55 -11.20 22.94
CA GLN A 28 20.81 -10.83 21.53
C GLN A 28 20.79 -12.01 20.54
N ASP A 29 21.28 -13.20 20.94
CA ASP A 29 21.31 -14.37 20.08
C ASP A 29 19.91 -15.04 19.94
N GLU A 30 19.12 -15.08 21.02
CA GLU A 30 17.74 -15.62 21.01
C GLU A 30 16.79 -14.69 20.25
N ASP A 31 16.95 -13.37 20.41
CA ASP A 31 16.18 -12.34 19.69
C ASP A 31 16.41 -12.41 18.15
N GLU A 32 17.64 -12.74 17.71
CA GLU A 32 17.99 -12.84 16.29
C GLU A 32 17.51 -14.16 15.66
N GLU A 33 17.58 -15.29 16.39
CA GLU A 33 16.98 -16.56 15.94
C GLU A 33 15.44 -16.49 15.83
N GLU A 34 14.74 -15.85 16.78
CA GLU A 34 13.28 -15.68 16.70
C GLU A 34 12.88 -14.76 15.53
N TYR A 35 13.62 -13.65 15.31
CA TYR A 35 13.36 -12.75 14.19
C TYR A 35 13.50 -13.44 12.83
N ASP A 36 14.61 -14.17 12.61
CA ASP A 36 14.84 -14.84 11.33
C ASP A 36 13.86 -16.00 11.10
N HIS A 37 13.45 -16.71 12.16
CA HIS A 37 12.37 -17.69 12.08
C HIS A 37 11.04 -17.07 11.63
N VAL A 38 10.68 -15.89 12.13
CA VAL A 38 9.49 -15.15 11.68
C VAL A 38 9.58 -14.72 10.21
N GLN A 39 10.77 -14.32 9.74
CA GLN A 39 10.96 -13.98 8.32
C GLN A 39 10.80 -15.22 7.42
N ASP A 40 11.37 -16.36 7.82
CA ASP A 40 11.25 -17.61 7.06
C ASP A 40 9.79 -18.11 7.04
N LEU A 41 9.04 -18.01 8.14
CA LEU A 41 7.60 -18.30 8.19
C LEU A 41 6.79 -17.38 7.26
N LEU A 42 7.10 -16.08 7.23
CA LEU A 42 6.44 -15.11 6.33
C LEU A 42 6.77 -15.39 4.86
N TYR A 43 8.02 -15.75 4.54
CA TYR A 43 8.44 -16.10 3.18
C TYR A 43 7.77 -17.38 2.69
N ASP A 44 7.76 -18.43 3.51
CA ASP A 44 7.17 -19.71 3.15
C ASP A 44 5.62 -19.60 3.04
N ALA A 45 5.01 -18.73 3.85
CA ALA A 45 3.61 -18.32 3.69
C ALA A 45 3.36 -17.55 2.38
N GLN A 46 4.25 -16.64 1.97
CA GLN A 46 4.15 -15.95 0.67
C GLN A 46 4.21 -16.93 -0.50
N VAL A 47 5.18 -17.85 -0.48
CA VAL A 47 5.35 -18.88 -1.52
C VAL A 47 4.14 -19.80 -1.59
N ALA A 48 3.57 -20.19 -0.44
CA ALA A 48 2.32 -20.95 -0.37
C ALA A 48 1.12 -20.14 -0.91
N PHE A 49 0.97 -18.89 -0.50
CA PHE A 49 -0.13 -18.01 -0.91
C PHE A 49 -0.14 -17.74 -2.42
N ILE A 50 0.99 -17.34 -3.00
CA ILE A 50 1.16 -17.13 -4.45
C ILE A 50 0.95 -18.43 -5.25
N SER A 51 1.12 -19.59 -4.61
CA SER A 51 0.82 -20.90 -5.19
C SER A 51 -0.66 -21.33 -5.04
N HIS A 52 -1.56 -20.47 -4.54
CA HIS A 52 -2.94 -20.77 -4.15
C HIS A 52 -3.07 -21.93 -3.13
N LYS A 53 -2.06 -22.11 -2.26
CA LYS A 53 -2.00 -23.15 -1.21
C LYS A 53 -2.33 -22.55 0.15
N TYR A 54 -3.57 -22.06 0.30
CA TYR A 54 -4.01 -21.37 1.50
C TYR A 54 -4.07 -22.29 2.74
N ASP A 55 -4.25 -23.59 2.51
CA ASP A 55 -4.11 -24.68 3.48
C ASP A 55 -2.72 -24.74 4.14
N ARG A 56 -1.66 -24.34 3.43
CA ARG A 56 -0.31 -24.17 3.98
C ARG A 56 -0.03 -22.74 4.44
N ALA A 57 -0.50 -21.73 3.69
CA ALA A 57 -0.21 -20.33 4.01
C ALA A 57 -0.82 -19.88 5.35
N ILE A 58 -2.06 -20.27 5.65
CA ILE A 58 -2.77 -19.84 6.86
C ILE A 58 -2.11 -20.38 8.14
N PRO A 59 -1.75 -21.68 8.26
CA PRO A 59 -0.99 -22.17 9.42
C PRO A 59 0.33 -21.44 9.66
N LEU A 60 1.12 -21.18 8.60
CA LEU A 60 2.40 -20.47 8.70
C LEU A 60 2.24 -19.03 9.20
N LEU A 61 1.22 -18.32 8.72
CA LEU A 61 0.89 -16.99 9.24
C LEU A 61 0.42 -17.06 10.71
N ARG A 62 -0.41 -18.04 11.08
CA ARG A 62 -0.85 -18.25 12.49
C ARG A 62 0.31 -18.62 13.41
N GLU A 63 1.36 -19.24 12.88
CA GLU A 63 2.59 -19.54 13.60
C GLU A 63 3.42 -18.26 13.81
N ALA A 64 3.66 -17.48 12.76
CA ALA A 64 4.34 -16.18 12.86
C ALA A 64 3.63 -15.18 13.79
N VAL A 65 2.29 -15.24 13.92
CA VAL A 65 1.55 -14.42 14.90
C VAL A 65 1.89 -14.79 16.35
N LYS A 66 2.21 -16.05 16.67
CA LYS A 66 2.58 -16.47 18.04
C LYS A 66 3.91 -15.85 18.48
N TYR A 67 4.82 -15.67 17.53
CA TYR A 67 6.08 -14.93 17.65
C TYR A 67 5.92 -13.41 17.42
N GLY A 68 4.72 -12.86 17.68
CA GLY A 68 4.51 -11.41 17.66
C GLY A 68 4.60 -10.72 16.29
N SER A 69 4.36 -11.42 15.17
CA SER A 69 4.33 -10.80 13.85
C SER A 69 3.00 -10.08 13.55
N SER A 70 2.96 -8.76 13.71
CA SER A 70 1.82 -7.93 13.33
C SER A 70 1.54 -8.00 11.82
N ARG A 71 2.59 -8.08 10.98
CA ARG A 71 2.48 -8.34 9.54
C ARG A 71 1.75 -9.66 9.27
N ALA A 72 2.05 -10.74 9.98
CA ALA A 72 1.36 -12.02 9.78
C ALA A 72 -0.14 -11.94 10.13
N ALA A 73 -0.51 -11.24 11.20
CA ALA A 73 -1.91 -11.01 11.56
C ALA A 73 -2.61 -10.10 10.55
N MET A 74 -1.97 -9.02 10.08
CA MET A 74 -2.49 -8.16 9.00
C MET A 74 -2.71 -8.94 7.69
N ASN A 75 -1.82 -9.89 7.40
CA ASN A 75 -1.90 -10.76 6.24
C ASN A 75 -3.03 -11.80 6.36
N LEU A 76 -3.28 -12.35 7.55
CA LEU A 76 -4.47 -13.17 7.81
C LEU A 76 -5.75 -12.36 7.64
N ALA A 77 -5.79 -11.13 8.16
CA ALA A 77 -6.94 -10.24 7.99
C ALA A 77 -7.24 -9.98 6.51
N ALA A 78 -6.20 -9.67 5.72
CA ALA A 78 -6.30 -9.48 4.27
C ALA A 78 -6.90 -10.69 3.53
N ILE A 79 -6.49 -11.92 3.89
CA ILE A 79 -7.07 -13.16 3.32
C ILE A 79 -8.58 -13.22 3.51
N TYR A 80 -9.08 -12.90 4.71
CA TYR A 80 -10.51 -12.91 5.01
C TYR A 80 -11.26 -11.67 4.50
N MET A 81 -10.59 -10.53 4.28
CA MET A 81 -11.18 -9.33 3.64
C MET A 81 -11.56 -9.57 2.18
N THR A 82 -10.70 -10.25 1.41
CA THR A 82 -10.92 -10.46 -0.03
C THR A 82 -11.63 -11.76 -0.35
N GLY A 83 -11.59 -12.75 0.55
CA GLY A 83 -11.75 -14.15 0.17
C GLY A 83 -10.61 -14.61 -0.75
N GLN A 84 -10.60 -15.88 -1.15
CA GLN A 84 -9.60 -16.44 -2.07
C GLN A 84 -10.22 -17.52 -2.96
N ASP A 85 -10.52 -17.15 -4.22
CA ASP A 85 -11.20 -17.98 -5.22
C ASP A 85 -12.42 -18.74 -4.62
N ASP A 86 -12.72 -19.95 -5.08
CA ASP A 86 -13.74 -20.84 -4.48
C ASP A 86 -13.23 -21.55 -3.20
N THR A 87 -12.14 -21.09 -2.57
CA THR A 87 -11.45 -21.80 -1.46
C THR A 87 -11.67 -21.15 -0.10
N ILE A 88 -11.80 -19.82 -0.05
CA ILE A 88 -12.02 -19.05 1.18
C ILE A 88 -13.09 -17.99 0.92
N ASP A 89 -14.23 -18.11 1.60
CA ASP A 89 -15.27 -17.08 1.61
C ASP A 89 -14.78 -15.79 2.29
N VAL A 90 -15.34 -14.65 1.88
CA VAL A 90 -15.16 -13.36 2.56
C VAL A 90 -15.75 -13.42 3.98
N ASP A 91 -14.94 -13.10 4.99
CA ASP A 91 -15.34 -13.12 6.41
C ASP A 91 -14.81 -11.86 7.11
N TYR A 92 -15.60 -10.78 7.05
CA TYR A 92 -15.26 -9.49 7.67
C TYR A 92 -15.16 -9.56 9.21
N ALA A 93 -15.80 -10.55 9.86
CA ALA A 93 -15.69 -10.75 11.31
C ALA A 93 -14.32 -11.35 11.68
N LYS A 94 -13.85 -12.34 10.91
CA LYS A 94 -12.46 -12.81 11.02
C LYS A 94 -11.45 -11.73 10.66
N ALA A 95 -11.72 -10.95 9.61
CA ALA A 95 -10.81 -9.89 9.20
C ALA A 95 -10.63 -8.83 10.29
N VAL A 96 -11.72 -8.33 10.90
CA VAL A 96 -11.60 -7.35 11.99
C VAL A 96 -10.91 -7.93 13.22
N HIS A 97 -11.14 -9.22 13.54
CA HIS A 97 -10.42 -9.93 14.62
C HIS A 97 -8.90 -9.94 14.38
N TRP A 98 -8.47 -10.39 13.20
CA TRP A 98 -7.04 -10.43 12.86
C TRP A 98 -6.40 -9.04 12.72
N TYR A 99 -7.15 -8.02 12.29
CA TYR A 99 -6.67 -6.63 12.33
C TYR A 99 -6.53 -6.11 13.76
N MET A 100 -7.44 -6.46 14.69
CA MET A 100 -7.30 -6.09 16.10
C MET A 100 -6.09 -6.78 16.76
N GLU A 101 -5.84 -8.06 16.47
CA GLU A 101 -4.64 -8.76 16.97
C GLU A 101 -3.35 -8.14 16.38
N ALA A 102 -3.33 -7.82 15.08
CA ALA A 102 -2.21 -7.12 14.45
C ALA A 102 -1.92 -5.75 15.11
N ILE A 103 -2.97 -5.01 15.46
CA ILE A 103 -2.85 -3.74 16.18
C ILE A 103 -2.34 -4.00 17.59
N ASP A 104 -2.93 -4.92 18.37
CA ASP A 104 -2.48 -5.23 19.73
C ASP A 104 -0.99 -5.57 19.75
N ILE A 105 -0.54 -6.45 18.84
CA ILE A 105 0.87 -6.82 18.65
C ILE A 105 1.74 -5.58 18.42
N ALA A 106 1.42 -4.74 17.42
CA ALA A 106 2.17 -3.51 17.16
C ALA A 106 2.16 -2.54 18.36
N LEU A 107 1.07 -2.56 19.13
CA LEU A 107 0.90 -1.80 20.36
C LEU A 107 1.62 -2.40 21.58
N ARG A 108 2.20 -3.60 21.54
CA ARG A 108 3.03 -4.10 22.66
C ARG A 108 4.31 -3.26 22.85
N SER A 109 4.74 -2.52 21.83
CA SER A 109 5.83 -1.53 21.91
C SER A 109 5.46 -0.28 22.72
N THR A 110 6.38 0.17 23.59
CA THR A 110 6.29 1.46 24.31
C THR A 110 7.61 2.23 24.24
N PRO A 111 7.65 3.48 23.74
CA PRO A 111 6.55 4.22 23.10
C PRO A 111 6.18 3.61 21.73
N ILE A 112 5.02 3.97 21.16
CA ILE A 112 4.54 3.35 19.91
C ILE A 112 5.50 3.63 18.75
N HIS A 113 5.85 2.59 17.99
CA HIS A 113 6.60 2.74 16.76
C HIS A 113 5.70 3.12 15.57
N TYR A 114 5.33 4.41 15.47
CA TYR A 114 4.56 4.93 14.34
C TYR A 114 5.37 4.84 13.03
N SER A 115 4.84 4.05 12.09
CA SER A 115 5.46 3.73 10.80
C SER A 115 4.41 3.71 9.69
N ALA A 116 4.84 3.57 8.44
CA ALA A 116 3.93 3.34 7.31
C ALA A 116 3.11 2.08 7.49
N GLU A 117 3.73 0.98 7.94
CA GLU A 117 3.06 -0.30 8.17
C GLU A 117 1.98 -0.22 9.26
N LEU A 118 2.17 0.59 10.32
CA LEU A 118 1.11 0.86 11.29
C LEU A 118 0.02 1.77 10.71
N GLY A 119 0.36 2.67 9.78
CA GLY A 119 -0.58 3.44 8.97
C GLY A 119 -1.48 2.54 8.13
N ASP A 120 -0.89 1.74 7.26
CA ASP A 120 -1.57 0.78 6.37
C ASP A 120 -2.47 -0.17 7.15
N LEU A 121 -1.98 -0.69 8.28
CA LEU A 121 -2.72 -1.58 9.18
C LEU A 121 -3.95 -0.87 9.78
N VAL A 122 -3.77 0.32 10.34
CA VAL A 122 -4.87 1.06 10.97
C VAL A 122 -5.87 1.55 9.93
N GLU A 123 -5.44 1.94 8.73
CA GLU A 123 -6.32 2.28 7.62
C GLU A 123 -7.21 1.08 7.25
N LYS A 124 -6.62 -0.07 6.88
CA LYS A 124 -7.33 -1.29 6.50
C LYS A 124 -8.29 -1.76 7.60
N PHE A 125 -7.89 -1.65 8.87
CA PHE A 125 -8.74 -1.91 10.03
C PHE A 125 -9.94 -0.96 10.12
N THR A 126 -9.69 0.35 10.01
CA THR A 126 -10.77 1.35 10.09
C THR A 126 -11.73 1.27 8.90
N ASP A 127 -11.26 0.86 7.72
CA ASP A 127 -12.09 0.73 6.53
C ASP A 127 -13.20 -0.32 6.70
N VAL A 128 -12.97 -1.39 7.47
CA VAL A 128 -14.04 -2.35 7.84
C VAL A 128 -15.22 -1.67 8.54
N MET A 129 -14.94 -0.62 9.33
CA MET A 129 -15.93 0.17 10.06
C MET A 129 -16.48 1.34 9.22
N ARG A 130 -15.61 2.08 8.51
CA ARG A 130 -15.97 3.22 7.64
C ARG A 130 -16.87 2.82 6.47
N PHE A 131 -16.73 1.58 6.00
CA PHE A 131 -17.45 1.03 4.87
C PHE A 131 -18.52 -0.01 5.28
N HIS A 132 -18.86 -0.09 6.57
CA HIS A 132 -19.93 -0.94 7.13
C HIS A 132 -19.83 -2.43 6.75
N LEU A 133 -18.63 -2.92 6.47
CA LEU A 133 -18.38 -4.28 5.97
C LEU A 133 -18.72 -5.33 7.03
N ILE A 134 -18.53 -4.99 8.32
CA ILE A 134 -19.03 -5.78 9.44
C ILE A 134 -20.40 -5.27 9.92
N ASN A 135 -21.44 -6.10 9.72
CA ASN A 135 -22.81 -5.80 10.15
C ASN A 135 -22.95 -5.90 11.69
N PRO A 136 -23.26 -4.81 12.42
CA PRO A 136 -23.42 -4.82 13.88
C PRO A 136 -24.62 -5.65 14.38
N GLU A 137 -25.62 -5.94 13.55
CA GLU A 137 -26.74 -6.81 13.93
C GLU A 137 -26.35 -8.30 13.91
N GLN A 138 -25.37 -8.66 13.09
CA GLN A 138 -24.89 -10.04 12.91
C GLN A 138 -23.65 -10.35 13.76
N TYR A 139 -22.77 -9.37 13.94
CA TYR A 139 -21.49 -9.48 14.66
C TYR A 139 -21.35 -8.35 15.70
N PRO A 140 -22.24 -8.29 16.71
CA PRO A 140 -22.27 -7.19 17.68
C PRO A 140 -21.05 -7.18 18.62
N GLU A 141 -20.48 -8.33 18.95
CA GLU A 141 -19.35 -8.41 19.88
C GLU A 141 -18.07 -7.90 19.22
N GLU A 142 -17.83 -8.32 17.98
CA GLU A 142 -16.72 -7.92 17.12
C GLU A 142 -16.78 -6.43 16.76
N PHE A 143 -17.98 -5.91 16.45
CA PHE A 143 -18.21 -4.49 16.20
C PHE A 143 -17.98 -3.60 17.45
N GLN A 144 -18.28 -4.10 18.65
CA GLN A 144 -17.96 -3.40 19.91
C GLN A 144 -16.46 -3.51 20.25
N ALA A 145 -15.83 -4.65 20.00
CA ALA A 145 -14.38 -4.84 20.15
C ALA A 145 -13.60 -3.88 19.23
N ALA A 146 -14.00 -3.71 17.97
CA ALA A 146 -13.36 -2.77 17.04
C ALA A 146 -13.45 -1.31 17.53
N GLN A 147 -14.59 -0.89 18.06
CA GLN A 147 -14.75 0.42 18.70
C GLN A 147 -13.90 0.59 19.96
N ALA A 148 -13.72 -0.49 20.73
CA ALA A 148 -12.86 -0.50 21.91
C ALA A 148 -11.37 -0.40 21.52
N MET A 149 -10.92 -1.12 20.49
CA MET A 149 -9.56 -1.03 19.97
C MET A 149 -9.25 0.38 19.45
N MET A 150 -10.15 0.96 18.65
CA MET A 150 -10.04 2.37 18.22
C MET A 150 -9.97 3.35 19.41
N ARG A 151 -10.68 3.07 20.52
CA ARG A 151 -10.60 3.87 21.75
C ARG A 151 -9.25 3.73 22.44
N VAL A 152 -8.72 2.50 22.57
CA VAL A 152 -7.40 2.24 23.19
C VAL A 152 -6.29 2.95 22.41
N LEU A 153 -6.28 2.78 21.08
CA LEU A 153 -5.31 3.42 20.19
C LEU A 153 -5.37 4.95 20.28
N SER A 154 -6.56 5.56 20.17
CA SER A 154 -6.74 7.02 20.27
C SER A 154 -6.31 7.56 21.64
N ASN A 155 -6.73 6.92 22.74
CA ASN A 155 -6.33 7.29 24.09
C ASN A 155 -4.81 7.22 24.29
N ARG A 156 -4.12 6.26 23.65
CA ARG A 156 -2.68 6.09 23.84
C ARG A 156 -1.86 7.13 23.07
N MET A 157 -2.28 7.48 21.86
CA MET A 157 -1.70 8.60 21.11
C MET A 157 -1.90 9.94 21.80
N GLU A 158 -3.03 10.11 22.51
CA GLU A 158 -3.30 11.26 23.39
C GLU A 158 -2.39 11.25 24.64
N SER A 159 -2.07 10.06 25.19
CA SER A 159 -1.21 9.92 26.37
C SER A 159 0.29 10.10 26.13
N GLU A 160 0.80 9.87 24.90
CA GLU A 160 2.19 10.16 24.55
C GLU A 160 2.46 11.66 24.37
N GLY A 161 1.41 12.49 24.28
CA GLY A 161 1.51 13.92 24.02
C GLY A 161 1.93 14.25 22.58
N GLU A 162 2.12 15.53 22.31
CA GLU A 162 2.63 16.02 21.02
C GLU A 162 4.14 16.24 21.08
N SER A 163 4.86 15.77 20.07
CA SER A 163 6.30 16.04 19.98
C SER A 163 6.56 17.51 19.65
N VAL A 164 7.57 18.12 20.30
CA VAL A 164 7.96 19.51 20.06
C VAL A 164 8.17 19.78 18.56
N ILE A 165 7.38 20.69 18.01
CA ILE A 165 7.49 21.12 16.62
C ILE A 165 8.74 21.99 16.50
N ALA A 166 9.79 21.46 15.87
CA ALA A 166 10.93 22.26 15.46
C ALA A 166 10.52 23.19 14.30
N ILE A 167 10.90 24.47 14.38
CA ILE A 167 10.79 25.40 13.25
C ILE A 167 12.13 25.38 12.50
N ASP A 168 12.08 25.21 11.18
CA ASP A 168 13.28 25.27 10.35
C ASP A 168 13.74 26.73 10.17
N GLU A 169 14.89 27.09 10.74
CA GLU A 169 15.39 28.47 10.83
C GLU A 169 15.62 29.16 9.47
N GLN A 170 15.77 28.38 8.38
CA GLN A 170 16.03 28.90 7.04
C GLN A 170 14.74 29.13 6.23
N THR A 171 13.70 28.31 6.47
CA THR A 171 12.46 28.32 5.69
C THR A 171 11.24 28.81 6.48
N GLY A 172 11.34 28.92 7.80
CA GLY A 172 10.24 29.31 8.70
C GLY A 172 9.12 28.27 8.83
N LYS A 173 9.31 27.05 8.28
CA LYS A 173 8.29 25.98 8.24
C LYS A 173 8.40 25.02 9.42
N GLU A 174 7.28 24.36 9.76
CA GLU A 174 7.28 23.24 10.70
C GLU A 174 8.13 22.08 10.15
N LYS A 175 9.11 21.64 10.92
CA LYS A 175 9.98 20.49 10.64
C LYS A 175 9.49 19.28 11.42
N VAL A 176 8.32 18.79 11.03
CA VAL A 176 7.66 17.63 11.66
C VAL A 176 8.51 16.37 11.46
N SER A 177 8.74 15.60 12.52
CA SER A 177 9.43 14.31 12.44
C SER A 177 8.60 13.28 11.68
N LYS A 178 9.24 12.38 10.91
CA LYS A 178 8.54 11.28 10.21
C LYS A 178 7.68 10.43 11.16
N ARG A 179 8.14 10.21 12.41
CA ARG A 179 7.37 9.51 13.47
C ARG A 179 6.11 10.28 13.86
N GLU A 180 6.22 11.60 14.02
CA GLU A 180 5.09 12.47 14.39
C GLU A 180 4.09 12.63 13.25
N ASN A 181 4.56 12.71 12.00
CA ASN A 181 3.69 12.81 10.82
C ASN A 181 2.82 11.54 10.67
N TRP A 182 3.40 10.35 10.89
CA TRP A 182 2.63 9.11 10.98
C TRP A 182 1.70 9.06 12.20
N ARG A 183 2.14 9.51 13.40
CA ARG A 183 1.27 9.60 14.59
C ARG A 183 0.02 10.43 14.29
N ARG A 184 0.19 11.63 13.72
CA ARG A 184 -0.91 12.54 13.35
C ARG A 184 -1.85 11.90 12.33
N ALA A 185 -1.32 11.30 11.26
CA ALA A 185 -2.13 10.63 10.23
C ALA A 185 -2.95 9.47 10.81
N ILE A 186 -2.32 8.58 11.58
CA ILE A 186 -2.99 7.47 12.28
C ILE A 186 -4.08 8.00 13.24
N TRP A 187 -3.79 9.08 13.99
CA TRP A 187 -4.73 9.67 14.94
C TRP A 187 -5.93 10.34 14.26
N ILE A 188 -5.72 10.98 13.10
CA ILE A 188 -6.79 11.50 12.24
C ILE A 188 -7.69 10.35 11.76
N THR A 189 -7.12 9.31 11.15
CA THR A 189 -7.87 8.16 10.62
C THR A 189 -8.72 7.46 11.68
N VAL A 190 -8.15 7.23 12.87
CA VAL A 190 -8.88 6.65 14.01
C VAL A 190 -9.97 7.59 14.51
N THR A 191 -9.69 8.88 14.66
CA THR A 191 -10.64 9.83 15.28
C THR A 191 -11.80 10.16 14.33
N TYR A 192 -11.54 10.29 13.03
CA TYR A 192 -12.57 10.41 11.99
C TYR A 192 -13.49 9.18 11.96
N THR A 193 -12.93 7.97 11.94
CA THR A 193 -13.72 6.73 11.93
C THR A 193 -14.59 6.60 13.17
N ARG A 194 -14.07 6.99 14.34
CA ARG A 194 -14.85 7.06 15.59
C ARG A 194 -15.97 8.12 15.53
N ALA A 195 -15.79 9.19 14.78
CA ALA A 195 -16.83 10.21 14.58
C ALA A 195 -17.97 9.69 13.68
N LEU A 196 -17.63 9.05 12.55
CA LEU A 196 -18.59 8.36 11.68
C LEU A 196 -19.42 7.33 12.44
N VAL A 197 -18.77 6.39 13.13
CA VAL A 197 -19.48 5.31 13.86
C VAL A 197 -20.41 5.88 14.96
N TYR A 198 -20.07 7.01 15.60
CA TYR A 198 -20.99 7.69 16.51
C TYR A 198 -22.10 8.47 15.80
N ALA A 199 -21.91 8.92 14.55
CA ALA A 199 -22.96 9.54 13.74
C ALA A 199 -24.01 8.50 13.31
N ASP A 200 -23.56 7.33 12.83
CA ASP A 200 -24.41 6.19 12.42
C ASP A 200 -25.26 5.68 13.60
N GLN A 201 -24.66 5.59 14.79
CA GLN A 201 -25.35 5.27 16.05
C GLN A 201 -26.27 6.40 16.57
N ASN A 202 -26.46 7.48 15.80
CA ASN A 202 -27.22 8.68 16.17
C ASN A 202 -26.74 9.35 17.48
N MET A 203 -25.49 9.10 17.89
CA MET A 203 -24.85 9.66 19.08
C MET A 203 -24.23 11.03 18.79
N HIS A 204 -24.97 11.94 18.15
CA HIS A 204 -24.46 13.19 17.56
C HIS A 204 -23.51 13.99 18.47
N LYS A 205 -23.79 14.11 19.78
CA LYS A 205 -22.89 14.79 20.74
C LYS A 205 -21.50 14.15 20.86
N LYS A 206 -21.39 12.83 20.71
CA LYS A 206 -20.10 12.13 20.64
C LYS A 206 -19.46 12.33 19.26
N ALA A 207 -20.24 12.22 18.18
CA ALA A 207 -19.74 12.41 16.81
C ALA A 207 -19.11 13.80 16.64
N ILE A 208 -19.83 14.87 17.01
CA ILE A 208 -19.37 16.26 17.02
C ILE A 208 -18.04 16.40 17.81
N ASN A 209 -17.97 15.82 19.02
CA ASN A 209 -16.76 15.87 19.82
C ASN A 209 -15.56 15.14 19.15
N GLN A 210 -15.78 14.03 18.47
CA GLN A 210 -14.72 13.35 17.72
C GLN A 210 -14.34 14.11 16.44
N TYR A 211 -15.27 14.72 15.70
CA TYR A 211 -14.93 15.58 14.56
C TYR A 211 -14.09 16.78 15.00
N TYR A 212 -14.46 17.50 16.07
CA TYR A 212 -13.62 18.57 16.61
C TYR A 212 -12.25 18.07 17.09
N LYS A 213 -12.15 16.88 17.71
CA LYS A 213 -10.84 16.28 18.02
C LYS A 213 -10.03 15.98 16.74
N CYS A 214 -10.66 15.49 15.68
CA CYS A 214 -10.01 15.20 14.41
C CYS A 214 -9.46 16.47 13.74
N LEU A 215 -10.23 17.57 13.77
CA LEU A 215 -9.85 18.88 13.23
C LEU A 215 -8.82 19.62 14.09
N ALA A 216 -8.69 19.28 15.38
CA ALA A 216 -7.70 19.84 16.29
C ALA A 216 -6.30 19.21 16.14
N ILE A 217 -6.17 18.06 15.47
CA ILE A 217 -4.86 17.47 15.17
C ILE A 217 -4.18 18.31 14.09
N HIS A 218 -2.94 18.75 14.34
CA HIS A 218 -2.16 19.52 13.37
C HIS A 218 -2.07 18.81 11.99
N ARG A 219 -2.15 19.60 10.90
CA ARG A 219 -2.04 19.09 9.52
C ARG A 219 -0.77 18.23 9.32
N THR A 220 -0.83 17.33 8.34
CA THR A 220 0.23 16.35 8.03
C THR A 220 0.68 16.47 6.58
N THR A 221 1.75 15.77 6.19
CA THR A 221 2.12 15.60 4.78
C THR A 221 1.53 14.34 4.12
N HIS A 222 0.58 13.67 4.77
CA HIS A 222 -0.18 12.54 4.21
C HIS A 222 -1.48 13.08 3.62
N HIS A 223 -1.63 12.99 2.29
CA HIS A 223 -2.78 13.54 1.57
C HIS A 223 -4.08 12.88 2.01
N GLU A 224 -4.03 11.58 2.27
CA GLU A 224 -5.14 10.76 2.75
C GLU A 224 -5.68 11.30 4.09
N ALA A 225 -4.79 11.74 5.00
CA ALA A 225 -5.18 12.30 6.29
C ALA A 225 -5.69 13.75 6.18
N ASP A 226 -5.11 14.58 5.30
CA ASP A 226 -5.61 15.93 5.01
C ASP A 226 -7.04 15.86 4.41
N ASP A 227 -7.27 14.93 3.48
CA ASP A 227 -8.57 14.66 2.90
C ASP A 227 -9.58 14.13 3.94
N LEU A 228 -9.17 13.26 4.87
CA LEU A 228 -10.01 12.89 6.02
C LEU A 228 -10.37 14.08 6.93
N GLN A 229 -9.49 15.08 7.08
CA GLN A 229 -9.83 16.32 7.80
C GLN A 229 -10.82 17.19 7.00
N LYS A 230 -10.70 17.28 5.67
CA LYS A 230 -11.71 17.95 4.81
C LYS A 230 -13.09 17.28 4.92
N LEU A 231 -13.13 15.95 4.87
CA LEU A 231 -14.33 15.15 5.06
C LEU A 231 -14.94 15.36 6.46
N ALA A 232 -14.10 15.43 7.51
CA ALA A 232 -14.54 15.74 8.87
C ALA A 232 -15.25 17.11 8.97
N GLN A 233 -14.79 18.13 8.22
CA GLN A 233 -15.48 19.42 8.15
C GLN A 233 -16.86 19.31 7.50
N LEU A 234 -16.98 18.57 6.38
CA LEU A 234 -18.24 18.39 5.67
C LEU A 234 -19.26 17.60 6.48
N GLU A 235 -18.86 16.52 7.16
CA GLU A 235 -19.77 15.76 8.01
C GLU A 235 -20.19 16.55 9.26
N LEU A 236 -19.26 17.30 9.88
CA LEU A 236 -19.57 18.16 11.02
C LEU A 236 -20.61 19.24 10.66
N ALA A 237 -20.45 19.92 9.51
CA ALA A 237 -21.38 20.95 9.04
C ALA A 237 -22.82 20.44 8.79
N LYS A 238 -23.03 19.13 8.60
CA LYS A 238 -24.38 18.53 8.48
C LYS A 238 -25.06 18.31 9.83
N ILE A 239 -24.31 18.11 10.90
CA ILE A 239 -24.83 17.74 12.23
C ILE A 239 -24.71 18.84 13.27
N ASP A 240 -23.86 19.84 13.03
CA ASP A 240 -23.75 21.06 13.83
C ASP A 240 -23.93 22.31 12.94
N PRO A 241 -25.15 22.88 12.90
CA PRO A 241 -25.43 24.09 12.11
C PRO A 241 -24.70 25.36 12.58
N SER A 242 -23.92 25.30 13.67
CA SER A 242 -23.07 26.40 14.13
C SER A 242 -21.62 26.31 13.65
N PHE A 243 -21.25 25.22 12.96
CA PHE A 243 -19.91 25.03 12.40
C PHE A 243 -19.83 25.55 10.96
N GLU A 244 -19.02 26.59 10.75
CA GLU A 244 -18.67 27.08 9.42
C GLU A 244 -17.40 26.36 8.92
N PRO A 245 -17.45 25.56 7.84
CA PRO A 245 -16.30 24.83 7.34
C PRO A 245 -15.32 25.75 6.58
N HIS A 246 -14.05 25.73 6.98
CA HIS A 246 -12.96 26.46 6.34
C HIS A 246 -12.33 25.61 5.23
N LEU A 247 -12.97 25.62 4.06
CA LEU A 247 -12.54 24.88 2.88
C LEU A 247 -11.69 25.80 1.99
N ASP A 248 -10.37 25.54 1.96
CA ASP A 248 -9.41 26.24 1.10
C ASP A 248 -9.56 25.85 -0.40
N GLU A 249 -10.31 24.78 -0.68
CA GLU A 249 -10.58 24.18 -1.98
C GLU A 249 -12.08 24.32 -2.35
N GLU A 250 -12.41 24.33 -3.64
CA GLU A 250 -13.80 24.41 -4.11
C GLU A 250 -14.64 23.23 -3.57
N LYS A 251 -15.79 23.54 -2.96
CA LYS A 251 -16.71 22.55 -2.35
C LYS A 251 -17.07 21.40 -3.28
N GLU A 252 -17.21 21.67 -4.58
CA GLU A 252 -17.47 20.67 -5.62
C GLU A 252 -16.31 19.66 -5.78
N SER A 253 -15.05 20.07 -5.59
CA SER A 253 -13.90 19.16 -5.58
C SER A 253 -14.00 18.13 -4.44
N ILE A 254 -14.42 18.59 -3.25
CA ILE A 254 -14.51 17.75 -2.05
C ILE A 254 -15.81 16.90 -2.07
N GLU A 255 -16.90 17.38 -2.67
CA GLU A 255 -18.07 16.55 -2.96
C GLU A 255 -17.79 15.48 -4.02
N ASN A 256 -16.94 15.76 -5.02
CA ASN A 256 -16.42 14.75 -5.94
C ASN A 256 -15.47 13.76 -5.23
N MET A 257 -14.68 14.21 -4.25
CA MET A 257 -13.86 13.34 -3.39
C MET A 257 -14.73 12.39 -2.56
N MET A 258 -15.80 12.90 -1.91
CA MET A 258 -16.80 12.08 -1.22
C MET A 258 -17.42 11.02 -2.14
N GLN A 259 -17.78 11.40 -3.37
CA GLN A 259 -18.31 10.45 -4.35
C GLN A 259 -17.29 9.38 -4.73
N ARG A 260 -15.99 9.70 -4.83
CA ARG A 260 -14.94 8.70 -5.04
C ARG A 260 -14.81 7.74 -3.86
N THR A 261 -14.79 8.22 -2.61
CA THR A 261 -14.74 7.33 -1.43
C THR A 261 -15.99 6.45 -1.33
N SER A 262 -17.17 6.97 -1.70
CA SER A 262 -18.43 6.22 -1.77
C SER A 262 -18.46 5.19 -2.91
N LEU A 263 -17.81 5.48 -4.05
CA LEU A 263 -17.63 4.52 -5.13
C LEU A 263 -16.59 3.45 -4.79
N GLU A 264 -15.52 3.77 -4.05
CA GLU A 264 -14.57 2.78 -3.51
C GLU A 264 -15.26 1.82 -2.52
N HIS A 265 -16.06 2.37 -1.60
CA HIS A 265 -16.95 1.62 -0.70
C HIS A 265 -17.86 0.64 -1.46
N GLN A 266 -18.50 1.08 -2.55
CA GLN A 266 -19.37 0.22 -3.37
C GLN A 266 -18.64 -0.88 -4.17
N HIS A 267 -17.35 -0.73 -4.44
CA HIS A 267 -16.59 -1.66 -5.30
C HIS A 267 -15.64 -2.60 -4.54
N ASN A 268 -15.51 -2.45 -3.21
CA ASN A 268 -14.63 -3.25 -2.32
C ASN A 268 -13.33 -3.70 -3.00
N ARG A 269 -12.50 -2.75 -3.46
CA ARG A 269 -11.34 -3.06 -4.31
C ARG A 269 -10.39 -4.06 -3.61
N PRO A 270 -10.25 -5.31 -4.09
CA PRO A 270 -9.33 -6.28 -3.48
C PRO A 270 -7.86 -5.81 -3.62
N GLU A 271 -7.59 -4.94 -4.59
CA GLU A 271 -6.33 -4.21 -4.80
C GLU A 271 -5.85 -3.46 -3.53
N ARG A 272 -6.75 -2.97 -2.67
CA ARG A 272 -6.41 -2.26 -1.42
C ARG A 272 -6.07 -3.22 -0.26
N TYR A 273 -6.50 -4.48 -0.37
CA TYR A 273 -6.28 -5.54 0.62
C TYR A 273 -5.25 -6.58 0.16
N VAL A 274 -4.32 -6.18 -0.73
CA VAL A 274 -3.15 -7.00 -1.07
C VAL A 274 -2.30 -7.28 0.18
N ILE A 275 -1.78 -8.51 0.24
CA ILE A 275 -1.00 -9.06 1.36
C ILE A 275 0.44 -8.51 1.32
N SER A 276 0.96 -8.05 2.46
CA SER A 276 2.28 -7.43 2.56
C SER A 276 3.35 -8.46 2.91
N PHE A 277 4.30 -8.68 2.01
CA PHE A 277 5.50 -9.49 2.24
C PHE A 277 6.73 -8.69 1.78
N ASP A 278 7.89 -8.95 2.38
CA ASP A 278 9.12 -8.24 2.04
C ASP A 278 9.80 -8.85 0.79
N GLU A 279 9.85 -8.09 -0.31
CA GLU A 279 10.48 -8.53 -1.57
C GLU A 279 12.03 -8.59 -1.50
N ASN A 280 12.66 -8.16 -0.40
CA ASN A 280 14.11 -7.92 -0.36
C ASN A 280 14.98 -9.14 -0.01
N ARG A 281 14.46 -10.20 0.65
CA ARG A 281 15.21 -11.47 0.81
C ARG A 281 15.23 -12.27 -0.50
N ARG A 282 16.24 -11.99 -1.33
CA ARG A 282 16.73 -12.98 -2.32
C ARG A 282 17.52 -14.09 -1.61
N PRO A 283 17.63 -15.31 -2.19
CA PRO A 283 18.40 -16.38 -1.58
C PRO A 283 19.85 -15.96 -1.31
N ILE A 284 20.33 -16.24 -0.10
CA ILE A 284 21.75 -16.31 0.18
C ILE A 284 22.21 -17.69 -0.34
N ASP A 285 22.81 -17.72 -1.53
CA ASP A 285 23.45 -18.94 -2.06
C ASP A 285 24.59 -19.35 -1.12
N SER A 286 24.34 -20.35 -0.27
CA SER A 286 25.27 -20.86 0.74
C SER A 286 26.37 -21.75 0.12
N SER A 287 27.05 -21.24 -0.91
CA SER A 287 28.05 -21.99 -1.70
C SER A 287 29.13 -21.11 -2.34
N ALA A 288 29.70 -20.17 -1.58
CA ALA A 288 30.87 -19.37 -2.00
C ALA A 288 31.90 -19.22 -0.88
N SER A 289 32.81 -20.19 -0.76
CA SER A 289 34.00 -20.07 0.07
C SER A 289 35.12 -19.31 -0.65
N SER A 290 35.94 -18.60 0.13
CA SER A 290 37.31 -18.13 -0.17
C SER A 290 37.55 -17.07 -1.27
N ASP A 291 38.44 -16.15 -0.91
CA ASP A 291 39.41 -15.39 -1.72
C ASP A 291 38.96 -14.24 -2.65
N SER A 292 39.25 -13.03 -2.18
CA SER A 292 39.63 -11.87 -3.02
C SER A 292 41.12 -12.00 -3.41
N PRO A 293 41.61 -11.44 -4.54
CA PRO A 293 41.95 -10.01 -4.51
C PRO A 293 41.88 -9.20 -5.84
N SER A 294 41.54 -7.92 -5.71
CA SER A 294 42.11 -6.75 -6.42
C SER A 294 42.27 -6.69 -7.96
N SER A 295 41.57 -5.71 -8.54
CA SER A 295 42.12 -4.57 -9.33
C SER A 295 42.06 -4.51 -10.87
N SER A 296 42.06 -3.24 -11.33
CA SER A 296 42.46 -2.68 -12.64
C SER A 296 41.43 -2.65 -13.80
N LEU A 297 41.38 -1.46 -14.44
CA LEU A 297 40.59 -1.10 -15.61
C LEU A 297 41.44 -1.27 -16.89
N VAL A 298 40.88 -1.87 -17.95
CA VAL A 298 41.33 -1.67 -19.35
C VAL A 298 40.10 -1.70 -20.27
N SER A 299 40.11 -0.90 -21.33
CA SER A 299 39.00 -0.70 -22.29
C SER A 299 39.41 -1.07 -23.73
N ILE A 300 38.47 -0.94 -24.70
CA ILE A 300 38.69 -0.90 -26.18
C ILE A 300 38.91 -2.30 -26.85
N PRO A 301 38.44 -2.58 -28.10
CA PRO A 301 37.41 -1.96 -28.95
C PRO A 301 36.29 -2.93 -29.43
N ILE A 302 35.30 -2.38 -30.14
CA ILE A 302 34.41 -3.11 -31.07
C ILE A 302 35.13 -3.34 -32.41
N THR A 303 34.96 -4.51 -33.03
CA THR A 303 35.34 -4.76 -34.44
C THR A 303 34.13 -5.25 -35.23
N VAL A 304 33.86 -4.59 -36.37
CA VAL A 304 32.76 -4.93 -37.29
C VAL A 304 33.21 -6.02 -38.26
N HIS A 305 32.33 -6.97 -38.59
CA HIS A 305 32.48 -7.84 -39.76
C HIS A 305 31.26 -7.76 -40.68
N THR A 306 31.54 -7.85 -41.99
CA THR A 306 30.62 -7.49 -43.07
C THR A 306 30.14 -8.69 -43.88
N GLY A 307 28.97 -8.52 -44.50
CA GLY A 307 28.49 -9.35 -45.60
C GLY A 307 27.11 -9.99 -45.36
N SER A 308 26.31 -10.25 -46.40
CA SER A 308 26.43 -9.82 -47.79
C SER A 308 25.18 -10.25 -48.56
N LYS A 309 24.84 -9.54 -49.66
CA LYS A 309 23.79 -9.88 -50.65
C LYS A 309 22.34 -9.86 -50.13
N LEU A 310 21.30 -9.59 -50.92
CA LEU A 310 21.04 -8.85 -52.17
C LEU A 310 19.64 -9.35 -52.56
N PHE A 311 18.68 -8.45 -52.79
CA PHE A 311 17.78 -8.55 -53.94
C PHE A 311 17.11 -7.19 -54.19
N LEU A 312 17.10 -6.76 -55.44
CA LEU A 312 16.51 -5.52 -55.90
C LEU A 312 15.17 -5.80 -56.60
N ARG A 313 14.21 -4.88 -56.47
CA ARG A 313 13.38 -4.47 -57.59
C ARG A 313 12.71 -3.10 -57.37
N ASP A 314 13.06 -2.17 -58.24
CA ASP A 314 12.34 -0.91 -58.55
C ASP A 314 10.97 -1.25 -59.22
N VAL A 315 10.00 -0.37 -59.50
CA VAL A 315 9.93 1.08 -59.86
C VAL A 315 8.48 1.58 -59.48
N SER A 316 8.01 2.84 -59.45
CA SER A 316 8.43 4.17 -59.96
C SER A 316 7.88 5.35 -59.11
N GLN A 317 8.28 6.58 -59.48
CA GLN A 317 7.62 7.90 -59.28
C GLN A 317 7.17 8.47 -60.67
N PRO A 318 6.71 9.73 -60.88
CA PRO A 318 6.38 10.87 -59.98
C PRO A 318 4.84 11.14 -59.92
N SER A 319 4.14 12.26 -60.20
CA SER A 319 4.35 13.66 -60.74
C SER A 319 3.02 14.45 -60.58
N ASP A 320 2.87 15.78 -60.49
CA ASP A 320 3.77 16.96 -60.47
C ASP A 320 3.01 18.25 -60.05
N GLN A 321 3.69 19.43 -59.96
CA GLN A 321 3.16 20.82 -60.11
C GLN A 321 2.14 21.39 -59.07
N SER A 322 2.03 22.71 -58.80
CA SER A 322 2.88 23.91 -59.08
C SER A 322 2.34 25.20 -58.39
N ASN A 323 3.24 26.08 -57.88
CA ASN A 323 3.21 27.58 -57.90
C ASN A 323 2.02 28.36 -57.23
N ASP A 324 2.11 29.63 -56.76
CA ASP A 324 3.20 30.62 -56.56
C ASP A 324 2.79 31.74 -55.52
N ASP A 325 3.62 32.77 -55.33
CA ASP A 325 3.35 34.14 -54.78
C ASP A 325 3.34 34.50 -53.25
N VAL A 326 4.55 34.70 -52.69
CA VAL A 326 5.17 36.01 -52.31
C VAL A 326 4.52 36.99 -51.28
N GLN A 327 5.24 37.23 -50.15
CA GLN A 327 5.32 38.43 -49.24
C GLN A 327 4.03 38.90 -48.49
N ALA A 328 4.01 39.17 -47.17
CA ALA A 328 4.95 39.91 -46.33
C ALA A 328 4.72 39.74 -44.79
N SER A 329 5.74 40.05 -43.97
CA SER A 329 5.71 40.17 -42.48
C SER A 329 5.73 41.67 -42.06
N PRO A 330 5.40 42.12 -40.83
CA PRO A 330 5.66 41.55 -39.48
C PRO A 330 4.43 41.65 -38.51
N PRO A 331 4.51 41.50 -37.16
CA PRO A 331 5.64 41.15 -36.28
C PRO A 331 5.43 39.93 -35.37
N ASN A 332 6.47 39.58 -34.59
CA ASN A 332 6.49 38.43 -33.68
C ASN A 332 5.34 38.43 -32.65
N GLN A 333 4.49 37.42 -32.74
CA GLN A 333 3.79 36.87 -31.58
C GLN A 333 4.60 35.68 -31.06
N ASN A 334 5.35 35.87 -29.96
CA ASN A 334 5.78 34.74 -29.15
C ASN A 334 4.56 34.22 -28.37
N LEU A 335 3.74 33.39 -29.03
CA LEU A 335 2.95 32.41 -28.30
C LEU A 335 3.94 31.55 -27.53
N PHE A 336 3.85 31.57 -26.20
CA PHE A 336 4.39 30.47 -25.41
C PHE A 336 3.54 29.25 -25.74
N SER A 337 4.06 28.37 -26.59
CA SER A 337 3.53 27.03 -26.80
C SER A 337 3.29 26.38 -25.44
N ALA A 338 2.17 25.68 -25.28
CA ALA A 338 1.91 24.94 -24.05
C ALA A 338 3.06 23.95 -23.81
N ASP A 339 3.79 24.13 -22.71
CA ASP A 339 4.97 23.31 -22.42
C ASP A 339 4.58 21.84 -22.33
N SER A 340 5.29 21.02 -23.10
CA SER A 340 5.00 19.62 -23.31
C SER A 340 4.92 18.88 -21.98
N ILE A 341 3.73 18.37 -21.63
CA ILE A 341 3.60 17.33 -20.60
C ILE A 341 4.61 16.23 -20.97
N PRO A 342 5.55 15.85 -20.07
CA PRO A 342 6.55 14.83 -20.39
C PRO A 342 5.84 13.49 -20.59
N GLN A 343 5.62 13.13 -21.86
CA GLN A 343 4.98 11.89 -22.27
C GLN A 343 5.76 10.72 -21.67
N THR A 344 5.16 10.01 -20.72
CA THR A 344 5.74 8.79 -20.16
C THR A 344 5.95 7.77 -21.28
N PRO A 345 7.09 7.05 -21.32
CA PRO A 345 7.44 6.21 -22.45
C PRO A 345 6.55 4.95 -22.50
N LEU A 346 5.43 5.05 -23.21
CA LEU A 346 4.45 3.97 -23.38
C LEU A 346 5.11 2.69 -23.88
N TYR A 347 5.02 1.63 -23.06
CA TYR A 347 5.54 0.32 -23.38
C TYR A 347 4.52 -0.49 -24.17
N SER A 348 4.97 -1.17 -25.23
CA SER A 348 4.13 -2.09 -26.00
C SER A 348 4.25 -3.53 -25.51
N CYS A 349 3.11 -4.20 -25.36
CA CYS A 349 3.05 -5.63 -25.08
C CYS A 349 3.49 -6.42 -26.31
N ILE A 350 4.50 -7.28 -26.18
CA ILE A 350 5.05 -8.06 -27.31
C ILE A 350 3.99 -8.96 -27.97
N ARG A 351 2.97 -9.43 -27.22
CA ARG A 351 1.99 -10.38 -27.74
C ARG A 351 0.77 -9.76 -28.40
N CYS A 352 0.32 -8.58 -27.98
CA CYS A 352 -0.93 -7.96 -28.45
C CYS A 352 -0.79 -6.51 -28.93
N GLY A 353 0.39 -5.89 -28.81
CA GLY A 353 0.63 -4.51 -29.25
C GLY A 353 0.01 -3.41 -28.38
N ARG A 354 -0.78 -3.76 -27.36
CA ARG A 354 -1.36 -2.80 -26.40
C ARG A 354 -0.26 -1.92 -25.80
N GLN A 355 -0.52 -0.62 -25.66
CA GLN A 355 0.38 0.34 -25.03
C GLN A 355 -0.12 0.71 -23.63
N GLU A 356 0.77 0.63 -22.66
CA GLU A 356 0.53 0.99 -21.24
C GLU A 356 1.77 1.71 -20.71
N ASP A 357 1.61 2.55 -19.70
CA ASP A 357 2.68 3.32 -19.04
C ASP A 357 3.62 2.42 -18.22
N MET A 358 3.08 1.36 -17.61
CA MET A 358 3.81 0.35 -16.86
C MET A 358 3.43 -1.06 -17.34
N MET A 359 4.42 -1.93 -17.52
CA MET A 359 4.20 -3.35 -17.83
C MET A 359 5.22 -4.27 -17.14
N PRO A 360 4.79 -5.42 -16.58
CA PRO A 360 5.69 -6.48 -16.15
C PRO A 360 6.68 -6.90 -17.24
N VAL A 361 7.97 -6.89 -16.89
CA VAL A 361 9.07 -7.20 -17.80
C VAL A 361 9.73 -8.53 -17.44
N CYS A 362 10.04 -9.35 -18.45
CA CYS A 362 10.66 -10.66 -18.26
C CYS A 362 11.97 -10.55 -17.46
N ALA A 363 11.99 -11.17 -16.27
CA ALA A 363 13.08 -11.05 -15.31
C ALA A 363 14.45 -11.44 -15.88
N LYS A 364 14.50 -12.40 -16.82
CA LYS A 364 15.72 -12.89 -17.47
C LYS A 364 16.25 -11.94 -18.54
N CYS A 365 15.41 -11.52 -19.50
CA CYS A 365 15.88 -10.74 -20.66
C CYS A 365 15.68 -9.22 -20.55
N LYS A 366 14.91 -8.73 -19.57
CA LYS A 366 14.59 -7.30 -19.32
C LYS A 366 14.04 -6.49 -20.52
N HIS A 367 13.71 -7.14 -21.64
CA HIS A 367 13.18 -6.50 -22.85
C HIS A 367 11.70 -6.82 -23.09
N ALA A 368 11.30 -8.09 -22.93
CA ALA A 368 9.94 -8.53 -23.21
C ALA A 368 8.95 -8.08 -22.13
N ARG A 369 7.89 -7.39 -22.55
CA ARG A 369 6.84 -6.81 -21.70
C ARG A 369 5.47 -7.35 -22.09
N TYR A 370 4.60 -7.52 -21.09
CA TYR A 370 3.26 -8.09 -21.27
C TYR A 370 2.23 -7.36 -20.40
N CYS A 371 1.13 -6.89 -21.02
CA CYS A 371 0.01 -6.24 -20.33
C CYS A 371 -0.83 -7.19 -19.46
N SER A 372 -0.55 -8.50 -19.50
CA SER A 372 -1.29 -9.50 -18.71
C SER A 372 -0.54 -10.82 -18.61
N VAL A 373 -0.89 -11.59 -17.57
CA VAL A 373 -0.46 -12.99 -17.40
C VAL A 373 -0.93 -13.88 -18.56
N SER A 374 -2.07 -13.58 -19.19
CA SER A 374 -2.55 -14.31 -20.38
C SER A 374 -1.68 -14.05 -21.61
N CYS A 375 -1.22 -12.82 -21.83
CA CYS A 375 -0.28 -12.50 -22.90
C CYS A 375 1.10 -13.15 -22.67
N LEU A 376 1.58 -13.18 -21.42
CA LEU A 376 2.81 -13.91 -21.06
C LEU A 376 2.68 -15.42 -21.30
N LYS A 377 1.61 -16.06 -20.78
CA LYS A 377 1.36 -17.51 -20.97
C LYS A 377 1.20 -17.88 -22.45
N ALA A 378 0.62 -17.01 -23.28
CA ALA A 378 0.48 -17.23 -24.72
C ALA A 378 1.80 -17.09 -25.51
N ASP A 379 2.79 -16.36 -24.99
CA ASP A 379 4.09 -16.15 -25.66
C ASP A 379 5.24 -16.96 -25.06
N VAL A 380 5.09 -17.58 -23.88
CA VAL A 380 6.20 -18.24 -23.16
C VAL A 380 6.95 -19.29 -24.01
N GLN A 381 6.28 -20.00 -24.92
CA GLN A 381 6.88 -21.00 -25.81
C GLN A 381 7.63 -20.41 -27.02
N SER A 382 7.29 -19.20 -27.47
CA SER A 382 8.00 -18.44 -28.51
C SER A 382 9.13 -17.61 -27.91
N HIS A 383 8.87 -17.00 -26.75
CA HIS A 383 9.79 -16.17 -26.00
C HIS A 383 10.99 -16.96 -25.47
N SER A 384 10.76 -18.09 -24.79
CA SER A 384 11.82 -18.90 -24.16
C SER A 384 12.96 -19.29 -25.12
N LYS A 385 12.64 -19.59 -26.39
CA LYS A 385 13.60 -19.92 -27.46
C LYS A 385 14.61 -18.80 -27.76
N HIS A 386 14.24 -17.56 -27.45
CA HIS A 386 15.03 -16.34 -27.74
C HIS A 386 15.41 -15.57 -26.48
N CYS A 387 14.92 -16.00 -25.31
CA CYS A 387 15.10 -15.34 -24.01
C CYS A 387 16.52 -15.56 -23.46
N ARG A 388 17.43 -14.68 -23.87
CA ARG A 388 18.81 -14.59 -23.36
C ARG A 388 18.85 -13.66 -22.15
N SER A 389 19.76 -13.91 -21.21
CA SER A 389 20.02 -13.01 -20.09
C SER A 389 20.67 -11.72 -20.57
N VAL A 390 20.33 -10.59 -19.93
CA VAL A 390 21.15 -9.38 -20.05
C VAL A 390 22.38 -9.58 -19.17
N THR A 391 23.52 -9.82 -19.78
CA THR A 391 24.82 -9.62 -19.12
C THR A 391 24.99 -8.13 -18.83
N PRO A 392 25.29 -7.70 -17.59
CA PRO A 392 25.62 -6.31 -17.33
C PRO A 392 26.87 -5.92 -18.15
N SER A 393 26.81 -4.74 -18.76
CA SER A 393 27.81 -4.16 -19.66
C SER A 393 28.56 -3.01 -19.01
#